data_AF-A0AAN5DEE3-F1
#
_entry.id   AF-A0AAN5DEE3-F1
#
_cell.length_a   1.000
_cell.length_b   1.000
_cell.length_c   1.000
_cell.angle_alpha   90.00
_cell.angle_beta   90.00
_cell.angle_gamma   90.00
#
_symmetry.space_group_name_H-M   'P 1'
#
loop_
_entity.id
_entity.type
_entity.pdbx_description
1 polymer ?
#
loop_
_entity_poly.entity_id
_entity_poly.type
_entity_poly.pdbx_seq_one_letter_code
_entity_poly.pdbx_strand_id
1 'polypeptide(L)' 'HCSFKSMKSNKACSREGVASFDNKISTFMRKGVVGDWKNYFTVNQNAAFEELYKKEVGGTGLTFEFE' A
#
# COMPACT_ATOMS: atom_id res chain seq x y z
N HIS A 1 -12.48 17.31 -0.12
CA HIS A 1 -12.64 16.59 -1.41
C HIS A 1 -11.66 15.43 -1.59
N CYS A 2 -10.40 15.52 -1.14
CA CYS A 2 -9.39 14.44 -1.29
C CYS A 2 -9.38 13.41 -0.15
N SER A 3 -10.51 13.14 0.52
CA SER A 3 -10.54 12.07 1.51
C SER A 3 -10.54 10.72 0.81
N PHE A 4 -9.96 9.69 1.43
CA PHE A 4 -9.96 8.33 0.87
C PHE A 4 -11.38 7.85 0.56
N LYS A 5 -12.33 8.08 1.48
CA LYS A 5 -13.75 7.73 1.28
C LYS A 5 -14.32 8.42 0.06
N SER A 6 -14.07 9.72 -0.12
CA SER A 6 -14.54 10.50 -1.27
C SER A 6 -13.97 9.98 -2.59
N MET A 7 -12.67 9.65 -2.62
CA MET A 7 -12.01 9.12 -3.82
C MET A 7 -12.46 7.70 -4.15
N LYS A 8 -12.68 6.86 -3.13
CA LYS A 8 -13.15 5.48 -3.31
C LYS A 8 -14.54 5.41 -3.93
N SER A 9 -15.44 6.34 -3.60
CA SER A 9 -16.78 6.42 -4.21
C SER A 9 -16.80 7.14 -5.56
N ASN A 10 -15.74 7.84 -5.95
CA ASN A 10 -15.68 8.60 -7.18
C ASN A 10 -15.29 7.68 -8.35
N LYS A 11 -16.20 7.48 -9.32
CA LYS A 11 -15.96 6.64 -10.51
C LYS A 11 -14.75 7.10 -11.35
N ALA A 12 -14.44 8.39 -11.35
CA ALA A 12 -13.25 8.91 -12.02
C ALA A 12 -11.93 8.48 -11.35
N CYS A 13 -11.98 8.06 -10.08
CA CYS A 13 -10.79 7.67 -9.29
C CYS A 13 -10.76 6.18 -8.94
N SER A 14 -11.91 5.52 -8.81
CA SER A 14 -12.04 4.13 -8.32
C SER A 14 -11.70 3.06 -9.37
N ARG A 15 -11.53 3.43 -10.64
CA ARG A 15 -11.30 2.52 -11.79
C ARG A 15 -12.37 1.43 -11.94
N GLU A 16 -13.56 1.70 -11.44
CA GLU A 16 -14.72 0.82 -11.61
C GLU A 16 -15.08 0.73 -13.09
N GLY A 17 -15.29 -0.50 -13.60
CA GLY A 17 -15.63 -0.74 -15.01
C GLY A 17 -14.44 -0.87 -15.98
N VAL A 18 -13.20 -0.74 -15.51
CA VAL A 18 -12.02 -1.03 -16.35
C VAL A 18 -11.79 -2.54 -16.41
N ALA A 19 -11.84 -3.14 -17.60
CA ALA A 19 -11.79 -4.60 -17.79
C ALA A 19 -10.54 -5.29 -17.21
N SER A 20 -9.40 -4.60 -17.15
CA SER A 20 -8.16 -5.14 -16.55
C SER A 20 -8.20 -5.21 -15.01
N PHE A 21 -9.23 -4.69 -14.35
CA PHE A 21 -9.37 -4.67 -12.89
C PHE A 21 -10.59 -5.46 -12.46
N ASP A 22 -10.37 -6.65 -11.90
CA ASP A 22 -11.45 -7.42 -11.27
C ASP A 22 -11.73 -6.90 -9.86
N ASN A 23 -12.67 -5.96 -9.78
CA ASN A 23 -13.10 -5.36 -8.52
C ASN A 23 -13.81 -6.34 -7.58
N LYS A 24 -14.18 -7.54 -8.02
CA LYS A 24 -14.71 -8.59 -7.13
C LYS A 24 -13.61 -9.27 -6.33
N ILE A 25 -12.40 -9.34 -6.88
CA ILE A 25 -11.23 -9.87 -6.17
C ILE A 25 -10.65 -8.79 -5.25
N SER A 26 -10.37 -7.61 -5.81
CA SER A 26 -9.89 -6.47 -5.03
C SER A 26 -10.26 -5.16 -5.72
N THR A 27 -10.93 -4.28 -4.99
CA THR A 27 -11.17 -2.91 -5.45
C THR A 27 -9.87 -2.12 -5.55
N PHE A 28 -9.73 -1.26 -6.56
CA PHE A 28 -8.54 -0.41 -6.75
C PHE A 28 -8.20 0.44 -5.50
N MET A 29 -9.19 1.15 -4.96
CA MET A 29 -9.07 1.87 -3.68
C MET A 29 -9.36 0.91 -2.51
N ARG A 30 -8.37 0.11 -2.11
CA ARG A 30 -8.53 -1.02 -1.16
C ARG A 30 -8.82 -0.61 0.29
N LYS A 31 -7.79 -0.30 1.09
CA LYS A 31 -7.93 0.07 2.53
C LYS A 31 -7.58 1.53 2.85
N GLY A 32 -6.56 2.09 2.22
CA GLY A 32 -6.16 3.50 2.43
C GLY A 32 -5.56 3.78 3.81
N VAL A 33 -4.77 2.84 4.34
CA VAL A 33 -4.13 2.94 5.66
C VAL A 33 -2.65 2.59 5.55
N VAL A 34 -1.82 3.22 6.38
CA VAL A 34 -0.41 2.88 6.58
C VAL A 34 -0.33 1.70 7.56
N GLY A 35 0.77 0.93 7.54
CA GLY A 35 0.96 -0.21 8.45
C GLY A 35 0.28 -1.53 8.07
N ASP A 36 -0.58 -1.58 7.03
CA ASP A 36 -1.30 -2.82 6.66
C ASP A 36 -0.38 -3.98 6.27
N TRP A 37 0.88 -3.72 5.94
CA TRP A 37 1.89 -4.74 5.65
C TRP A 37 2.09 -5.74 6.80
N LYS A 38 1.88 -5.32 8.04
CA LYS A 38 1.97 -6.17 9.25
C LYS A 38 0.97 -7.34 9.24
N ASN A 39 -0.15 -7.18 8.53
CA ASN A 39 -1.16 -8.24 8.40
C ASN A 39 -0.76 -9.33 7.39
N TYR A 40 0.32 -9.12 6.62
CA TYR A 40 0.74 -10.01 5.54
C TYR A 40 2.14 -10.56 5.72
N PHE A 41 3.04 -9.80 6.35
CA PHE A 41 4.42 -10.22 6.56
C PHE A 41 4.52 -11.21 7.70
N THR A 42 5.17 -12.34 7.44
CA THR A 42 5.70 -13.20 8.51
C THR A 42 6.92 -12.54 9.16
N VAL A 43 7.26 -12.97 10.38
CA VAL A 43 8.44 -12.48 11.11
C VAL A 43 9.71 -12.62 10.26
N ASN A 44 9.89 -13.75 9.58
CA ASN A 44 11.07 -14.00 8.75
C ASN A 44 11.10 -13.08 7.52
N GLN A 45 9.96 -12.81 6.88
CA GLN A 45 9.89 -11.88 5.76
C GLN A 45 10.16 -10.44 6.19
N ASN A 46 9.68 -10.03 7.37
CA ASN A 46 9.97 -8.71 7.91
C ASN A 46 11.46 -8.54 8.20
N ALA A 47 12.09 -9.53 8.85
CA ALA A 47 13.52 -9.50 9.13
C ALA A 47 14.36 -9.39 7.83
N ALA A 48 14.02 -10.17 6.80
CA ALA A 48 14.68 -10.09 5.50
C ALA A 48 14.48 -8.72 4.82
N PHE A 49 13.29 -8.13 4.94
CA PHE A 49 13.02 -6.80 4.41
C PHE A 49 13.77 -5.69 5.15
N GLU A 50 13.89 -5.79 6.48
CA GLU A 50 14.67 -4.83 7.28
C GLU A 50 16.16 -4.83 6.88
N GLU A 51 16.74 -5.99 6.60
CA GLU A 51 18.11 -6.11 6.09
C GLU A 51 18.25 -5.43 4.72
N LEU A 52 17.34 -5.74 3.79
CA LEU A 52 17.32 -5.12 2.47
C LEU A 52 17.15 -3.60 2.56
N TYR A 53 16.23 -3.12 3.39
CA TYR A 53 16.01 -1.69 3.60
C TYR A 53 17.27 -0.98 4.12
N LYS A 54 17.95 -1.56 5.13
CA LYS A 54 19.21 -1.00 5.66
C LYS A 54 20.30 -0.96 4.58
N LYS A 55 20.38 -1.97 3.73
CA LYS A 55 21.36 -2.03 2.62
C LYS A 55 21.09 -0.98 1.55
N GLU A 56 19.84 -0.82 1.11
CA GLU A 56 19.50 0.01 -0.04
C GLU A 56 19.24 1.49 0.35
N VAL A 57 18.76 1.74 1.56
CA VAL A 57 18.39 3.09 2.03
C VAL A 57 19.40 3.64 3.06
N GLY A 58 20.19 2.77 3.69
CA GLY A 58 21.22 3.18 4.64
C GLY A 58 22.22 4.17 4.02
N GLY A 59 22.53 5.24 4.75
CA GLY A 59 23.49 6.26 4.29
C GLY A 59 22.94 7.27 3.28
N THR A 60 21.72 7.09 2.76
CA THR A 60 21.09 8.05 1.83
C THR A 60 20.55 9.31 2.53
N GLY A 61 20.35 9.25 3.84
CA GLY A 61 19.66 10.30 4.61
C GLY A 61 18.14 10.28 4.46
N LEU A 62 17.58 9.37 3.65
CA LEU A 62 16.13 9.20 3.52
C LEU A 62 15.56 8.47 4.73
N THR A 63 14.38 8.92 5.17
CA THR A 63 13.61 8.31 6.26
C THR A 63 12.17 8.13 5.80
N PHE A 64 11.56 7.01 6.20
CA PHE A 64 10.20 6.64 5.81
C PHE A 64 9.40 6.22 7.05
N GLU A 65 8.12 6.59 7.07
CA GLU A 65 7.16 6.14 8.09
C GLU A 65 6.42 4.90 7.57
N PHE A 66 6.46 3.83 8.36
CA PHE A 66 5.86 2.54 8.01
C PHE A 66 4.58 2.23 8.80
N GLU A 67 4.14 3.19 9.64
CA GLU A 67 3.01 3.09 10.58
C GLU A 67 1.93 4.13 10.26
#